data_AF-A0A918P4S7-F1
#
_entry.id   AF-A0A918P4S7-F1
#
_cell.length_a   1.000
_cell.length_b   1.000
_cell.length_c   1.000
_cell.angle_alpha   90.00
_cell.angle_beta   90.00
_cell.angle_gamma   90.00
#
_symmetry.space_group_name_H-M   'P 1'
#
loop_
_entity.id
_entity.type
_entity.pdbx_description
1 polymer ?
#
loop_
_entity_poly.entity_id
_entity_poly.type
_entity_poly.pdbx_seq_one_letter_code
_entity_poly.pdbx_strand_id
1 'polypeptide(L)'
;MGPADDDRHALLDAGLLVDSDDTLYVAYGNTTISVAQLSPDGRTQVRTQQVFTTPSSVGTLEGARFYKINGQYYIFLTRPANGQYILKSSGGPFGPYTMRQVLLDLRGPIPGGGVPHQGGLVQTQNGAWYYLAFVDAYPGGRVPALAPVTWTGDGWPVVQLVNGAWGASYPSPAVPTPPRQVTPMTGVDTFDGTALTPRWEWNHNPDNTKWSVGDGLTLRTATVTGDLYWARNTLTHRIQGPTSTATVQLDHSAMRDGDRAGLALLRDSSAWIGVKREGGATRVVMVGGLTMDSSWNTTGTGYELASAAAPGSRIWLRASADIRPGAARPGTFSYSTDGVTFTRLGPDFSMGNDWRFFMGYRFALFNHATRALGGSVRVTRFELSTP
;
A
#
# COMPACT_ATOMS: atom_id res chain seq x y z
N MET A 1 -24.12 -35.66 -12.40
CA MET A 1 -23.38 -34.92 -11.36
C MET A 1 -23.59 -33.46 -11.67
N GLY A 2 -24.36 -32.75 -10.84
CA GLY A 2 -24.69 -31.35 -11.07
C GLY A 2 -23.45 -30.45 -10.93
N PRO A 3 -23.50 -29.22 -11.49
CA PRO A 3 -22.47 -28.23 -11.20
C PRO A 3 -22.48 -27.99 -9.69
N ALA A 4 -21.30 -28.02 -9.07
CA ALA A 4 -21.16 -27.63 -7.68
C ALA A 4 -21.53 -26.14 -7.56
N ASP A 5 -22.62 -25.85 -6.85
CA ASP A 5 -22.92 -24.54 -6.27
C ASP A 5 -21.81 -24.17 -5.26
N ASP A 6 -20.66 -23.72 -5.77
CA ASP A 6 -19.61 -23.07 -4.96
C ASP A 6 -19.59 -21.56 -5.24
N ASP A 7 -20.78 -20.93 -5.29
CA ASP A 7 -20.94 -19.49 -5.09
C ASP A 7 -20.68 -19.19 -3.61
N ARG A 8 -19.42 -19.26 -3.19
CA ARG A 8 -19.01 -18.73 -1.89
C ARG A 8 -19.37 -17.25 -1.91
N HIS A 9 -20.27 -16.84 -1.01
CA HIS A 9 -20.71 -15.46 -0.85
C HIS A 9 -19.53 -14.54 -0.51
N ALA A 10 -18.80 -14.08 -1.52
CA ALA A 10 -17.72 -13.12 -1.33
C ALA A 10 -18.34 -11.79 -0.91
N LEU A 11 -18.06 -11.38 0.33
CA LEU A 11 -18.48 -10.08 0.87
C LEU A 11 -17.56 -8.99 0.27
N LEU A 12 -17.78 -8.66 -1.01
CA LEU A 12 -17.03 -7.66 -1.74
C LEU A 12 -17.11 -6.30 -1.04
N ASP A 13 -15.97 -5.65 -0.83
CA ASP A 13 -15.91 -4.33 -0.22
C ASP A 13 -16.61 -4.22 1.14
N ALA A 14 -16.43 -5.25 1.97
CA ALA A 14 -17.09 -5.39 3.26
C ALA A 14 -16.86 -4.22 4.23
N GLY A 15 -17.95 -3.79 4.88
CA GLY A 15 -17.99 -2.93 6.05
C GLY A 15 -18.67 -3.63 7.21
N LEU A 16 -17.88 -4.13 8.17
CA LEU A 16 -18.36 -4.76 9.41
C LEU A 16 -18.91 -3.70 10.38
N LEU A 17 -20.04 -4.00 10.98
CA LEU A 17 -20.62 -3.36 12.15
C LEU A 17 -20.74 -4.41 13.26
N VAL A 18 -20.16 -4.11 14.42
CA VAL A 18 -20.53 -4.75 15.69
C VAL A 18 -21.59 -3.86 16.32
N ASP A 19 -22.83 -4.34 16.36
CA ASP A 19 -23.96 -3.56 16.88
C ASP A 19 -23.92 -3.47 18.42
N SER A 20 -24.72 -2.56 19.00
CA SER A 20 -24.80 -2.34 20.45
C SER A 20 -25.30 -3.55 21.24
N ASP A 21 -25.92 -4.53 20.57
CA ASP A 21 -26.35 -5.80 21.14
C ASP A 21 -25.39 -6.97 20.81
N ASP A 22 -24.18 -6.65 20.33
CA ASP A 22 -23.13 -7.59 19.91
C ASP A 22 -23.48 -8.42 18.66
N THR A 23 -24.59 -8.11 17.98
CA THR A 23 -24.89 -8.72 16.68
C THR A 23 -23.94 -8.19 15.62
N LEU A 24 -23.39 -9.10 14.82
CA LEU A 24 -22.46 -8.80 13.75
C LEU A 24 -23.20 -8.63 12.42
N TYR A 25 -23.01 -7.48 11.77
CA TYR A 25 -23.52 -7.21 10.43
C TYR A 25 -22.41 -6.80 9.48
N VAL A 26 -22.52 -7.17 8.22
CA VAL A 26 -21.58 -6.76 7.16
C VAL A 26 -22.35 -6.15 6.00
N ALA A 27 -22.14 -4.86 5.74
CA ALA A 27 -22.58 -4.24 4.49
C ALA A 27 -21.56 -4.55 3.38
N TYR A 28 -22.01 -4.92 2.19
CA TYR A 28 -21.12 -5.32 1.09
C TYR A 28 -21.79 -5.15 -0.29
N GLY A 29 -21.00 -5.23 -1.35
CA GLY A 29 -21.44 -5.19 -2.73
C GLY A 29 -20.98 -3.95 -3.51
N ASN A 30 -21.21 -3.99 -4.81
CA ASN A 30 -20.93 -2.91 -5.75
C ASN A 30 -22.20 -2.67 -6.57
N THR A 31 -22.69 -1.42 -6.58
CA THR A 31 -23.94 -0.97 -7.24
C THR A 31 -25.23 -1.55 -6.61
N THR A 32 -25.24 -2.82 -6.26
CA THR A 32 -26.24 -3.47 -5.42
C THR A 32 -25.65 -3.72 -4.05
N ILE A 33 -26.21 -3.08 -3.03
CA ILE A 33 -25.71 -3.14 -1.65
C ILE A 33 -26.57 -4.10 -0.84
N SER A 34 -25.89 -5.04 -0.19
CA SER A 34 -26.50 -6.03 0.69
C SER A 34 -25.97 -5.89 2.11
N VAL A 35 -26.75 -6.36 3.08
CA VAL A 35 -26.34 -6.52 4.47
C VAL A 35 -26.47 -7.99 4.83
N ALA A 36 -25.38 -8.57 5.34
CA ALA A 36 -25.35 -9.89 5.94
C ALA A 36 -25.37 -9.76 7.47
N GLN A 37 -26.10 -10.64 8.15
CA GLN A 37 -25.96 -10.90 9.59
C GLN A 37 -25.11 -12.15 9.77
N LEU A 38 -24.12 -12.10 10.66
CA LEU A 38 -23.26 -13.23 10.98
C LEU A 38 -23.72 -13.94 12.26
N SER A 39 -23.23 -15.17 12.47
CA SER A 39 -23.33 -15.86 13.75
C SER A 39 -22.61 -15.08 14.86
N PRO A 40 -22.93 -15.30 16.15
CA PRO A 40 -22.26 -14.62 17.26
C PRO A 40 -20.73 -14.77 17.28
N ASP A 41 -20.20 -15.87 16.71
CA ASP A 41 -18.75 -16.09 16.59
C ASP A 41 -18.14 -15.52 15.29
N GLY A 42 -18.96 -14.88 14.44
CA GLY A 42 -18.57 -14.24 13.19
C GLY A 42 -18.17 -15.20 12.07
N ARG A 43 -18.36 -16.52 12.22
CA ARG A 43 -17.83 -17.52 11.27
C ARG A 43 -18.79 -17.91 10.16
N THR A 44 -20.09 -17.65 10.32
CA THR A 44 -21.10 -18.05 9.34
C THR A 44 -22.07 -16.91 9.04
N GLN A 45 -22.54 -16.85 7.80
CA GLN A 45 -23.63 -15.96 7.41
C GLN A 45 -24.96 -16.60 7.81
N VAL A 46 -25.73 -15.92 8.67
CA VAL A 46 -27.04 -16.39 9.15
C VAL A 46 -28.17 -15.90 8.25
N ARG A 47 -28.04 -14.67 7.74
CA ARG A 47 -29.02 -14.02 6.86
C ARG A 47 -28.29 -13.06 5.94
N THR A 48 -28.78 -12.89 4.72
CA THR A 48 -28.40 -11.78 3.84
C THR A 48 -29.62 -11.17 3.18
N GLN A 49 -29.58 -9.87 2.94
CA GLN A 49 -30.64 -9.14 2.26
C GLN A 49 -30.03 -8.00 1.45
N GLN A 50 -30.46 -7.85 0.20
CA GLN A 50 -30.23 -6.64 -0.57
C GLN A 50 -31.02 -5.48 0.06
N VAL A 51 -30.32 -4.40 0.42
CA VAL A 51 -30.92 -3.26 1.13
C VAL A 51 -31.02 -2.00 0.27
N PHE A 52 -30.25 -1.93 -0.83
CA PHE A 52 -30.23 -0.77 -1.70
C PHE A 52 -29.73 -1.13 -3.11
N THR A 53 -30.28 -0.46 -4.12
CA THR A 53 -29.77 -0.46 -5.50
C THR A 53 -29.43 0.95 -5.88
N THR A 54 -28.19 1.19 -6.29
CA THR A 54 -27.74 2.51 -6.70
C THR A 54 -28.49 2.98 -7.95
N PRO A 55 -29.05 4.20 -7.94
CA PRO A 55 -29.63 4.79 -9.13
C PRO A 55 -28.61 4.91 -10.26
N SER A 56 -29.01 4.60 -11.50
CA SER A 56 -28.13 4.68 -12.67
C SER A 56 -27.52 6.07 -12.89
N SER A 57 -28.20 7.13 -12.45
CA SER A 57 -27.69 8.51 -12.51
C SER A 57 -26.48 8.77 -11.59
N VAL A 58 -26.28 7.95 -10.55
CA VAL A 58 -25.10 8.00 -9.68
C VAL A 58 -24.00 7.08 -10.23
N GLY A 59 -24.37 5.94 -10.80
CA GLY A 59 -23.42 4.94 -11.30
C GLY A 59 -23.05 3.92 -10.22
N THR A 60 -21.78 3.56 -10.12
CA THR A 60 -21.29 2.59 -9.13
C THR A 60 -21.20 3.19 -7.73
N LEU A 61 -21.64 2.43 -6.73
CA LEU A 61 -21.27 2.65 -5.32
C LEU A 61 -20.68 1.37 -4.73
N GLU A 62 -19.54 1.49 -4.04
CA GLU A 62 -18.82 0.37 -3.40
C GLU A 62 -18.07 0.84 -2.14
N GLY A 63 -17.14 0.05 -1.61
CA GLY A 63 -16.28 0.42 -0.49
C GLY A 63 -17.00 0.61 0.85
N ALA A 64 -17.91 -0.30 1.21
CA ALA A 64 -18.82 -0.12 2.34
C ALA A 64 -18.09 0.08 3.69
N ARG A 65 -18.61 1.00 4.50
CA ARG A 65 -18.35 1.10 5.94
C ARG A 65 -19.66 1.24 6.68
N PHE A 66 -19.88 0.38 7.67
CA PHE A 66 -21.16 0.27 8.34
C PHE A 66 -21.07 0.80 9.78
N TYR A 67 -21.97 1.71 10.13
CA TYR A 67 -22.02 2.36 11.43
C TYR A 67 -23.42 2.30 12.03
N LYS A 68 -23.48 2.29 13.36
CA LYS A 68 -24.64 2.73 14.13
C LYS A 68 -24.26 3.99 14.89
N ILE A 69 -24.97 5.09 14.63
CA ILE A 69 -24.72 6.39 15.25
C ILE A 69 -26.06 6.94 15.74
N ASN A 70 -26.16 7.19 17.05
CA ASN A 70 -27.38 7.72 17.70
C ASN A 70 -28.66 6.91 17.35
N GLY A 71 -28.55 5.58 17.38
CA GLY A 71 -29.67 4.66 17.11
C GLY A 71 -30.05 4.53 15.62
N GLN A 72 -29.31 5.17 14.71
CA GLN A 72 -29.53 5.12 13.27
C GLN A 72 -28.40 4.33 12.59
N TYR A 73 -28.70 3.69 11.47
CA TYR A 73 -27.77 2.85 10.71
C TYR A 73 -27.28 3.59 9.48
N TYR A 74 -25.96 3.59 9.25
CA TYR A 74 -25.34 4.31 8.14
C TYR A 74 -24.38 3.43 7.35
N ILE A 75 -24.48 3.43 6.02
CA ILE A 75 -23.51 2.77 5.14
C ILE A 75 -22.83 3.84 4.29
N PHE A 76 -21.54 4.07 4.52
CA PHE A 76 -20.70 4.94 3.69
C PHE A 76 -20.25 4.18 2.45
N LEU A 77 -20.41 4.79 1.28
CA LEU A 77 -20.06 4.20 -0.01
C LEU A 77 -19.36 5.21 -0.91
N THR A 78 -18.30 4.79 -1.58
CA THR A 78 -17.63 5.62 -2.57
C THR A 78 -18.29 5.46 -3.93
N ARG A 79 -18.33 6.54 -4.71
CA ARG A 79 -18.48 6.49 -6.17
C ARG A 79 -17.07 6.52 -6.76
N PRO A 80 -16.52 5.38 -7.22
CA PRO A 80 -15.14 5.31 -7.67
C PRO A 80 -14.89 6.24 -8.87
N ALA A 81 -13.89 7.10 -8.87
CA ALA A 81 -12.98 7.47 -7.77
C ALA A 81 -13.12 8.97 -7.42
N ASN A 82 -14.36 9.49 -7.48
CA ASN A 82 -14.61 10.94 -7.40
C ASN A 82 -15.77 11.38 -6.49
N GLY A 83 -16.42 10.45 -5.78
CA GLY A 83 -17.55 10.79 -4.93
C GLY A 83 -17.63 9.96 -3.65
N GLN A 84 -18.36 10.51 -2.68
CA GLN A 84 -18.73 9.82 -1.45
C GLN A 84 -20.22 10.02 -1.18
N TYR A 85 -20.90 8.94 -0.86
CA TYR A 85 -22.32 8.89 -0.54
C TYR A 85 -22.52 8.17 0.79
N ILE A 86 -23.67 8.42 1.41
CA ILE A 86 -24.09 7.79 2.64
C ILE A 86 -25.53 7.31 2.50
N LEU A 87 -25.76 6.06 2.86
CA LEU A 87 -27.08 5.50 3.08
C LEU A 87 -27.43 5.64 4.56
N LYS A 88 -28.65 6.03 4.90
CA LYS A 88 -29.16 6.13 6.27
C LYS A 88 -30.46 5.36 6.44
N SER A 89 -30.60 4.62 7.54
CA SER A 89 -31.85 3.97 7.94
C SER A 89 -32.17 4.19 9.42
N SER A 90 -33.45 4.49 9.68
CA SER A 90 -34.09 4.44 11.01
C SER A 90 -34.82 3.14 11.30
N GLY A 91 -34.98 2.27 10.28
CA GLY A 91 -35.77 1.04 10.37
C GLY A 91 -34.99 -0.19 10.85
N GLY A 92 -33.65 -0.09 10.94
CA GLY A 92 -32.77 -1.18 11.34
C GLY A 92 -31.61 -1.40 10.38
N PRO A 93 -30.77 -2.42 10.63
CA PRO A 93 -29.60 -2.72 9.80
C PRO A 93 -29.97 -3.23 8.39
N PHE A 94 -31.21 -3.67 8.19
CA PHE A 94 -31.72 -4.12 6.88
C PHE A 94 -32.54 -3.05 6.14
N GLY A 95 -32.57 -1.81 6.64
CA GLY A 95 -33.25 -0.71 5.98
C GLY A 95 -34.71 -0.51 6.37
N PRO A 96 -35.50 0.20 5.53
CA PRO A 96 -35.10 0.77 4.24
C PRO A 96 -34.07 1.90 4.39
N TYR A 97 -33.24 2.10 3.36
CA TYR A 97 -32.20 3.12 3.34
C TYR A 97 -32.57 4.28 2.42
N THR A 98 -32.25 5.51 2.85
CA THR A 98 -32.24 6.71 2.00
C THR A 98 -30.81 7.15 1.74
N MET A 99 -30.54 7.75 0.57
CA MET A 99 -29.19 8.10 0.14
C MET A 99 -28.99 9.62 0.14
N ARG A 100 -27.79 10.07 0.53
CA ARG A 100 -27.34 11.46 0.38
C ARG A 100 -25.90 11.52 -0.13
N GLN A 101 -25.61 12.50 -0.99
CA GLN A 101 -24.26 12.82 -1.44
C GLN A 101 -23.51 13.58 -0.33
N VAL A 102 -22.29 13.14 -0.03
CA VAL A 102 -21.36 13.82 0.89
C VAL A 102 -20.43 14.75 0.11
N LEU A 103 -19.85 14.24 -0.98
CA LEU A 103 -19.03 15.01 -1.91
C LEU A 103 -19.07 14.39 -3.31
N LEU A 104 -18.81 15.21 -4.34
CA LEU A 104 -18.60 14.80 -5.72
C LEU A 104 -17.65 15.80 -6.38
N ASP A 105 -16.61 15.31 -7.06
CA ASP A 105 -15.61 16.12 -7.76
C ASP A 105 -14.98 17.23 -6.89
N LEU A 106 -14.87 16.97 -5.58
CA LEU A 106 -14.34 17.92 -4.62
C LEU A 106 -12.83 18.04 -4.78
N ARG A 107 -12.32 19.27 -4.97
CA ARG A 107 -10.89 19.53 -5.03
C ARG A 107 -10.21 19.06 -3.74
N GLY A 108 -9.22 18.16 -3.88
CA GLY A 108 -8.46 17.58 -2.79
C GLY A 108 -7.32 18.46 -2.25
N PRO A 109 -6.71 18.07 -1.12
CA PRO A 109 -5.66 18.85 -0.46
C PRO A 109 -4.25 18.60 -1.04
N ILE A 110 -4.09 17.62 -1.94
CA ILE A 110 -2.79 17.22 -2.49
C ILE A 110 -2.69 17.66 -3.95
N PRO A 111 -1.79 18.61 -4.29
CA PRO A 111 -1.59 19.03 -5.67
C PRO A 111 -1.23 17.87 -6.60
N GLY A 112 -1.93 17.76 -7.74
CA GLY A 112 -1.77 16.68 -8.71
C GLY A 112 -2.38 15.34 -8.28
N GLY A 113 -2.96 15.24 -7.08
CA GLY A 113 -3.71 14.08 -6.63
C GLY A 113 -5.17 14.10 -7.09
N GLY A 114 -5.84 12.96 -6.94
CA GLY A 114 -7.26 12.79 -7.25
C GLY A 114 -8.20 13.43 -6.22
N VAL A 115 -9.48 13.07 -6.31
CA VAL A 115 -10.53 13.53 -5.38
C VAL A 115 -10.48 12.70 -4.09
N PRO A 116 -10.59 13.30 -2.90
CA PRO A 116 -10.73 12.54 -1.65
C PRO A 116 -12.00 11.70 -1.66
N HIS A 117 -11.88 10.38 -1.49
CA HIS A 117 -13.01 9.45 -1.51
C HIS A 117 -12.73 8.21 -0.65
N GLN A 118 -13.75 7.37 -0.47
CA GLN A 118 -13.71 6.13 0.33
C GLN A 118 -13.17 6.40 1.75
N GLY A 119 -12.62 5.39 2.44
CA GLY A 119 -12.24 5.55 3.84
C GLY A 119 -13.46 5.51 4.77
N GLY A 120 -13.48 6.30 5.85
CA GLY A 120 -14.54 6.20 6.85
C GLY A 120 -14.64 7.36 7.84
N LEU A 121 -15.75 7.37 8.59
CA LEU A 121 -15.99 8.31 9.68
C LEU A 121 -15.36 7.78 10.97
N VAL A 122 -14.80 8.70 11.75
CA VAL A 122 -14.24 8.39 13.08
C VAL A 122 -14.60 9.48 14.07
N GLN A 123 -14.92 9.09 15.29
CA GLN A 123 -15.22 9.99 16.40
C GLN A 123 -14.05 10.00 17.39
N THR A 124 -13.65 11.17 17.85
CA THR A 124 -12.72 11.32 18.97
C THR A 124 -13.44 11.10 20.31
N GLN A 125 -12.67 10.91 21.37
CA GLN A 125 -13.19 10.63 22.72
C GLN A 125 -14.09 11.74 23.28
N ASN A 126 -13.92 12.98 22.81
CA ASN A 126 -14.75 14.13 23.19
C ASN A 126 -15.95 14.36 22.28
N GLY A 127 -16.21 13.45 21.34
CA GLY A 127 -17.40 13.45 20.50
C GLY A 127 -17.27 14.16 19.16
N ALA A 128 -16.13 14.78 18.85
CA ALA A 128 -15.90 15.40 17.54
C ALA A 128 -15.73 14.34 16.44
N TRP A 129 -16.26 14.63 15.24
CA TRP A 129 -16.25 13.70 14.12
C TRP A 129 -15.29 14.15 13.03
N TYR A 130 -14.70 13.17 12.36
CA TYR A 130 -13.80 13.38 11.23
C TYR A 130 -14.10 12.36 10.13
N TYR A 131 -13.84 12.77 8.89
CA TYR A 131 -13.83 11.90 7.73
C TYR A 131 -12.37 11.64 7.34
N LEU A 132 -11.92 10.40 7.49
CA LEU A 132 -10.62 9.91 7.06
C LEU A 132 -10.80 9.21 5.69
N ALA A 133 -10.66 10.00 4.62
CA ALA A 133 -10.67 9.54 3.23
C ALA A 133 -9.27 9.08 2.80
N PHE A 134 -9.11 8.72 1.53
CA PHE A 134 -7.79 8.76 0.88
C PHE A 134 -7.85 9.52 -0.45
N VAL A 135 -6.67 9.88 -0.95
CA VAL A 135 -6.44 10.55 -2.23
C VAL A 135 -5.58 9.65 -3.11
N ASP A 136 -5.96 9.47 -4.37
CA ASP A 136 -5.12 8.85 -5.39
C ASP A 136 -3.93 9.76 -5.71
N ALA A 137 -2.76 9.44 -5.17
CA ALA A 137 -1.54 10.22 -5.19
C ALA A 137 -0.39 9.47 -5.91
N TYR A 138 -0.71 8.87 -7.07
CA TYR A 138 0.26 8.12 -7.88
C TYR A 138 1.34 9.05 -8.45
N PRO A 139 2.63 8.63 -8.45
CA PRO A 139 3.11 7.25 -8.31
C PRO A 139 3.30 6.75 -6.85
N GLY A 140 3.09 7.61 -5.85
CA GLY A 140 3.22 7.24 -4.43
C GLY A 140 2.15 6.27 -3.91
N GLY A 141 1.02 6.18 -4.60
CA GLY A 141 -0.10 5.31 -4.25
C GLY A 141 -1.26 6.10 -3.66
N ARG A 142 -1.99 5.51 -2.73
CA ARG A 142 -3.18 6.11 -2.11
C ARG A 142 -2.84 6.55 -0.69
N VAL A 143 -3.07 7.82 -0.37
CA VAL A 143 -2.64 8.44 0.88
C VAL A 143 -3.83 8.99 1.67
N PRO A 144 -3.87 8.83 3.00
CA PRO A 144 -5.00 9.28 3.80
C PRO A 144 -5.10 10.82 3.82
N ALA A 145 -6.33 11.33 3.84
CA ALA A 145 -6.65 12.73 4.06
C ALA A 145 -7.76 12.84 5.12
N LEU A 146 -7.60 13.76 6.08
CA LEU A 146 -8.51 13.94 7.20
C LEU A 146 -9.19 15.31 7.13
N ALA A 147 -10.51 15.35 7.32
CA ALA A 147 -11.29 16.59 7.45
C ALA A 147 -12.30 16.49 8.61
N PRO A 148 -12.59 17.59 9.32
CA PRO A 148 -13.65 17.62 10.33
C PRO A 148 -15.03 17.40 9.72
N VAL A 149 -15.93 16.83 10.51
CA VAL A 149 -17.33 16.57 10.16
C VAL A 149 -18.24 17.19 11.22
N THR A 150 -19.29 17.89 10.78
CA THR A 150 -20.43 18.25 11.63
C THR A 150 -21.66 17.46 11.20
N TRP A 151 -22.73 17.55 11.97
CA TRP A 151 -23.97 16.84 11.70
C TRP A 151 -25.12 17.83 11.54
N THR A 152 -25.98 17.60 10.55
CA THR A 152 -27.25 18.34 10.43
C THR A 152 -28.21 17.92 11.54
N GLY A 153 -29.24 18.75 11.82
CA GLY A 153 -30.25 18.45 12.84
C GLY A 153 -31.04 17.17 12.57
N ASP A 154 -31.18 16.77 11.31
CA ASP A 154 -31.77 15.51 10.87
C ASP A 154 -30.75 14.37 10.74
N GLY A 155 -29.53 14.52 11.25
CA GLY A 155 -28.55 13.43 11.42
C GLY A 155 -27.83 13.01 10.14
N TRP A 156 -27.35 13.95 9.32
CA TRP A 156 -26.44 13.67 8.21
C TRP A 156 -25.06 14.31 8.43
N PRO A 157 -23.96 13.62 8.11
CA PRO A 157 -22.62 14.19 8.23
C PRO A 157 -22.35 15.21 7.12
N VAL A 158 -21.66 16.27 7.47
CA VAL A 158 -21.24 17.35 6.57
C VAL A 158 -19.75 17.61 6.75
N VAL A 159 -18.97 17.34 5.71
CA VAL A 159 -17.53 17.63 5.70
C VAL A 159 -17.31 19.14 5.75
N GLN A 160 -16.45 19.59 6.66
CA GLN A 160 -16.12 21.01 6.79
C GLN A 160 -15.09 21.39 5.73
N LEU A 161 -15.45 22.30 4.82
CA LEU A 161 -14.61 22.73 3.71
C LEU A 161 -13.91 24.06 4.01
N VAL A 162 -12.78 24.29 3.34
CA VAL A 162 -12.06 25.58 3.35
C VAL A 162 -12.14 26.14 1.93
N ASN A 163 -12.80 27.29 1.77
CA ASN A 163 -13.00 27.95 0.47
C ASN A 163 -13.58 27.00 -0.60
N GLY A 164 -14.57 26.19 -0.21
CA GLY A 164 -15.26 25.24 -1.11
C GLY A 164 -14.43 24.02 -1.51
N ALA A 165 -13.27 23.77 -0.90
CA ALA A 165 -12.41 22.61 -1.17
C ALA A 165 -12.07 21.84 0.12
N TRP A 166 -11.53 20.64 -0.02
CA TRP A 166 -10.87 19.97 1.09
C TRP A 166 -9.67 20.81 1.52
N GLY A 167 -9.63 21.22 2.79
CA GLY A 167 -8.60 22.10 3.31
C GLY A 167 -7.22 21.46 3.29
N ALA A 168 -6.19 22.22 2.89
CA ALA A 168 -4.81 21.79 3.01
C ALA A 168 -4.37 21.64 4.49
N SER A 169 -5.04 22.35 5.39
CA SER A 169 -4.86 22.24 6.83
C SER A 169 -6.18 22.44 7.57
N TYR A 170 -6.27 21.82 8.75
CA TYR A 170 -7.34 21.99 9.72
C TYR A 170 -6.72 22.05 11.13
N PRO A 171 -7.46 22.55 12.14
CA PRO A 171 -7.07 22.35 13.53
C PRO A 171 -6.83 20.86 13.82
N SER A 172 -5.77 20.56 14.56
CA SER A 172 -5.47 19.18 14.97
C SER A 172 -6.64 18.56 15.73
N PRO A 173 -6.95 17.27 15.54
CA PRO A 173 -7.98 16.61 16.32
C PRO A 173 -7.74 16.75 17.82
N ALA A 174 -8.79 17.11 18.56
CA ALA A 174 -8.74 17.24 20.00
C ALA A 174 -8.73 15.85 20.66
N VAL A 175 -7.56 15.22 20.68
CA VAL A 175 -7.30 13.92 21.31
C VAL A 175 -6.65 14.11 22.70
N PRO A 176 -6.80 13.15 23.63
CA PRO A 176 -6.14 13.21 24.94
C PRO A 176 -4.63 13.38 24.83
N THR A 177 -4.04 14.21 25.71
CA THR A 177 -2.61 14.45 25.79
C THR A 177 -1.94 13.55 26.84
N PRO A 178 -0.70 13.06 26.59
CA PRO A 178 0.02 13.14 25.32
C PRO A 178 -0.58 12.18 24.27
N PRO A 179 -0.51 12.53 22.96
CA PRO A 179 -0.95 11.61 21.92
C PRO A 179 -0.09 10.33 21.95
N ARG A 180 -0.71 9.20 21.61
CA ARG A 180 -0.01 7.91 21.49
C ARG A 180 1.15 8.06 20.51
N GLN A 181 2.36 7.84 20.99
CA GLN A 181 3.55 7.83 20.15
C GLN A 181 3.54 6.56 19.28
N VAL A 182 3.82 6.75 18.00
CA VAL A 182 3.97 5.66 17.02
C VAL A 182 5.38 5.69 16.46
N THR A 183 5.92 4.53 16.14
CA THR A 183 7.26 4.45 15.57
C THR A 183 7.28 5.10 14.18
N PRO A 184 8.23 5.99 13.88
CA PRO A 184 8.36 6.59 12.55
C PRO A 184 8.57 5.52 11.46
N MET A 185 8.01 5.75 10.28
CA MET A 185 8.28 4.93 9.09
C MET A 185 9.67 5.20 8.50
N THR A 186 10.26 6.36 8.81
CA THR A 186 11.61 6.77 8.42
C THR A 186 12.64 6.40 9.49
N GLY A 187 13.92 6.56 9.17
CA GLY A 187 15.04 6.27 10.05
C GLY A 187 15.77 4.99 9.70
N VAL A 188 16.52 4.47 10.66
CA VAL A 188 17.40 3.30 10.50
C VAL A 188 16.73 2.05 11.07
N ASP A 189 16.82 0.96 10.32
CA ASP A 189 16.50 -0.39 10.76
C ASP A 189 17.75 -1.28 10.59
N THR A 190 18.24 -1.82 11.70
CA THR A 190 19.37 -2.76 11.75
C THR A 190 18.92 -4.21 11.93
N PHE A 191 17.61 -4.47 11.95
CA PHE A 191 17.04 -5.81 12.10
C PHE A 191 17.52 -6.53 13.37
N ASP A 192 17.57 -5.81 14.50
CA ASP A 192 18.04 -6.25 15.82
C ASP A 192 17.07 -7.19 16.56
N GLY A 193 15.83 -7.30 16.07
CA GLY A 193 14.82 -8.21 16.61
C GLY A 193 14.89 -9.65 16.11
N THR A 194 14.00 -10.48 16.65
CA THR A 194 13.76 -11.87 16.20
C THR A 194 12.67 -11.97 15.13
N ALA A 195 12.00 -10.85 14.81
CA ALA A 195 10.98 -10.73 13.78
C ALA A 195 11.08 -9.38 13.06
N LEU A 196 10.57 -9.32 11.84
CA LEU A 196 10.43 -8.07 11.10
C LEU A 196 9.38 -7.16 11.76
N THR A 197 9.65 -5.86 11.82
CA THR A 197 8.68 -4.89 12.31
C THR A 197 7.54 -4.69 11.30
N PRO A 198 6.34 -4.21 11.72
CA PRO A 198 5.17 -4.08 10.83
C PRO A 198 5.31 -3.15 9.62
N ARG A 199 6.42 -2.43 9.49
CA ARG A 199 6.72 -1.57 8.33
C ARG A 199 7.13 -2.37 7.08
N TRP A 200 7.50 -3.63 7.27
CA TRP A 200 8.00 -4.53 6.25
C TRP A 200 6.95 -5.53 5.78
N GLU A 201 6.84 -5.70 4.46
CA GLU A 201 5.90 -6.63 3.85
C GLU A 201 6.57 -7.35 2.68
N TRP A 202 6.38 -8.66 2.58
CA TRP A 202 6.89 -9.44 1.46
C TRP A 202 6.04 -9.23 0.20
N ASN A 203 6.68 -9.22 -0.97
CA ASN A 203 5.98 -9.47 -2.22
C ASN A 203 5.56 -10.95 -2.25
N HIS A 204 4.25 -11.21 -2.16
CA HIS A 204 3.68 -12.54 -1.91
C HIS A 204 4.12 -13.16 -0.57
N ASN A 205 3.65 -14.37 -0.27
CA ASN A 205 4.10 -15.10 0.92
C ASN A 205 5.57 -15.52 0.77
N PRO A 206 6.42 -15.31 1.81
CA PRO A 206 7.82 -15.71 1.78
C PRO A 206 8.01 -17.23 1.95
N ASP A 207 9.17 -17.75 1.53
CA ASP A 207 9.74 -18.99 2.06
C ASP A 207 10.47 -18.68 3.38
N ASN A 208 9.82 -19.03 4.49
CA ASN A 208 10.35 -18.80 5.85
C ASN A 208 11.61 -19.60 6.19
N THR A 209 12.00 -20.58 5.37
CA THR A 209 13.29 -21.28 5.53
C THR A 209 14.46 -20.54 4.90
N LYS A 210 14.20 -19.44 4.17
CA LYS A 210 15.19 -18.71 3.36
C LYS A 210 15.45 -17.28 3.82
N TRP A 211 14.91 -16.87 4.97
CA TRP A 211 15.25 -15.58 5.58
C TRP A 211 15.38 -15.69 7.10
N SER A 212 16.09 -14.74 7.70
CA SER A 212 16.18 -14.60 9.16
C SER A 212 16.61 -13.17 9.52
N VAL A 213 16.24 -12.72 10.72
CA VAL A 213 16.70 -11.45 11.34
C VAL A 213 17.47 -11.74 12.64
N GLY A 214 18.21 -10.75 13.15
CA GLY A 214 19.14 -10.88 14.28
C GLY A 214 20.42 -10.10 13.99
N ASP A 215 20.38 -8.80 14.27
CA ASP A 215 21.40 -7.78 13.93
C ASP A 215 21.75 -7.73 12.43
N GLY A 216 20.73 -7.91 11.61
CA GLY A 216 20.80 -7.90 10.16
C GLY A 216 19.82 -8.89 9.54
N LEU A 217 19.33 -8.54 8.35
CA LEU A 217 18.46 -9.40 7.56
C LEU A 217 19.31 -10.30 6.65
N THR A 218 19.21 -11.61 6.82
CA THR A 218 19.81 -12.57 5.89
C THR A 218 18.77 -13.01 4.87
N LEU A 219 19.08 -12.88 3.58
CA LEU A 219 18.27 -13.38 2.47
C LEU A 219 19.04 -14.47 1.74
N ARG A 220 18.55 -15.71 1.83
CA ARG A 220 19.04 -16.84 1.02
C ARG A 220 18.25 -16.89 -0.27
N THR A 221 18.89 -17.30 -1.36
CA THR A 221 18.19 -17.50 -2.63
C THR A 221 17.04 -18.49 -2.45
N ALA A 222 15.82 -18.04 -2.75
CA ALA A 222 14.59 -18.81 -2.59
C ALA A 222 13.99 -19.28 -3.93
N THR A 223 14.38 -18.64 -5.04
CA THR A 223 13.93 -18.95 -6.39
C THR A 223 15.12 -18.97 -7.35
N VAL A 224 15.13 -19.94 -8.28
CA VAL A 224 15.98 -19.89 -9.48
C VAL A 224 15.15 -19.27 -10.62
N THR A 225 15.45 -18.04 -11.00
CA THR A 225 14.71 -17.26 -12.01
C THR A 225 15.59 -16.15 -12.60
N GLY A 226 15.33 -15.74 -13.85
CA GLY A 226 15.87 -14.51 -14.42
C GLY A 226 15.01 -13.27 -14.17
N ASP A 227 13.83 -13.47 -13.58
CA ASP A 227 12.74 -12.50 -13.43
C ASP A 227 12.51 -12.14 -11.96
N LEU A 228 12.72 -10.87 -11.61
CA LEU A 228 12.51 -10.35 -10.25
C LEU A 228 11.05 -10.51 -9.80
N TYR A 229 10.07 -10.44 -10.70
CA TYR A 229 8.65 -10.56 -10.33
C TYR A 229 8.30 -11.95 -9.81
N TRP A 230 9.08 -12.97 -10.19
CA TRP A 230 8.95 -14.35 -9.68
C TRP A 230 9.87 -14.66 -8.49
N ALA A 231 10.74 -13.73 -8.11
CA ALA A 231 11.66 -13.94 -7.00
C ALA A 231 10.92 -13.87 -5.66
N ARG A 232 10.75 -15.03 -5.01
CA ARG A 232 10.30 -15.11 -3.61
C ARG A 232 11.29 -14.38 -2.70
N ASN A 233 10.80 -14.00 -1.52
CA ASN A 233 11.58 -13.30 -0.50
C ASN A 233 12.11 -11.94 -0.98
N THR A 234 11.32 -11.26 -1.80
CA THR A 234 11.49 -9.83 -2.07
C THR A 234 10.78 -9.06 -0.95
N LEU A 235 11.54 -8.42 -0.06
CA LEU A 235 11.04 -7.69 1.10
C LEU A 235 10.83 -6.22 0.76
N THR A 236 9.66 -5.67 1.03
CA THR A 236 9.28 -4.32 0.59
C THR A 236 9.02 -3.36 1.75
N HIS A 237 9.30 -2.08 1.51
CA HIS A 237 9.00 -0.96 2.39
C HIS A 237 8.28 0.14 1.59
N ARG A 238 7.27 0.79 2.18
CA ARG A 238 6.57 1.93 1.56
C ARG A 238 7.52 3.11 1.38
N ILE A 239 7.48 3.78 0.24
CA ILE A 239 8.17 5.06 0.00
C ILE A 239 7.41 6.14 0.78
N GLN A 240 8.11 7.00 1.51
CA GLN A 240 7.51 8.15 2.20
C GLN A 240 7.61 9.38 1.29
N GLY A 241 6.50 10.11 1.12
CA GLY A 241 6.40 11.23 0.20
C GLY A 241 6.77 12.57 0.84
N PRO A 242 6.94 13.65 0.04
CA PRO A 242 6.86 13.65 -1.42
C PRO A 242 8.09 13.02 -2.10
N THR A 243 9.20 12.92 -1.39
CA THR A 243 10.46 12.31 -1.82
C THR A 243 11.08 11.56 -0.66
N SER A 244 11.70 10.41 -0.91
CA SER A 244 12.54 9.72 0.07
C SER A 244 13.66 8.93 -0.58
N THR A 245 14.66 8.59 0.22
CA THR A 245 15.85 7.85 -0.17
C THR A 245 16.02 6.64 0.74
N ALA A 246 16.10 5.45 0.14
CA ALA A 246 16.53 4.25 0.83
C ALA A 246 18.03 4.03 0.60
N THR A 247 18.80 3.84 1.67
CA THR A 247 20.20 3.41 1.62
C THR A 247 20.36 2.10 2.37
N VAL A 248 20.95 1.09 1.72
CA VAL A 248 21.17 -0.23 2.30
C VAL A 248 22.65 -0.53 2.38
N GLN A 249 23.07 -1.19 3.45
CA GLN A 249 24.39 -1.79 3.56
C GLN A 249 24.25 -3.29 3.32
N LEU A 250 24.86 -3.79 2.25
CA LEU A 250 24.75 -5.17 1.79
C LEU A 250 26.10 -5.87 1.91
N ASP A 251 26.15 -6.94 2.69
CA ASP A 251 27.22 -7.93 2.63
C ASP A 251 26.85 -9.03 1.62
N HIS A 252 27.68 -9.18 0.61
CA HIS A 252 27.50 -10.09 -0.51
C HIS A 252 28.61 -11.15 -0.59
N SER A 253 29.36 -11.38 0.49
CA SER A 253 30.43 -12.39 0.57
C SER A 253 29.95 -13.81 0.27
N ALA A 254 28.71 -14.13 0.65
CA ALA A 254 28.13 -15.46 0.52
C ALA A 254 27.34 -15.68 -0.77
N MET A 255 27.43 -14.75 -1.74
CA MET A 255 26.81 -14.95 -3.06
C MET A 255 27.53 -16.07 -3.83
N ARG A 256 26.77 -16.81 -4.62
CA ARG A 256 27.25 -17.83 -5.56
C ARG A 256 27.09 -17.36 -7.00
N ASP A 257 27.73 -18.09 -7.92
CA ASP A 257 27.65 -17.77 -9.33
C ASP A 257 26.21 -17.91 -9.86
N GLY A 258 25.71 -16.86 -10.50
CA GLY A 258 24.32 -16.72 -10.92
C GLY A 258 23.44 -15.94 -9.95
N ASP A 259 23.90 -15.57 -8.76
CA ASP A 259 23.09 -14.80 -7.80
C ASP A 259 22.94 -13.33 -8.22
N ARG A 260 21.77 -12.77 -7.93
CA ARG A 260 21.40 -11.37 -8.11
C ARG A 260 20.71 -10.86 -6.85
N ALA A 261 21.26 -9.81 -6.25
CA ALA A 261 20.72 -9.21 -5.03
C ALA A 261 20.80 -7.69 -5.07
N GLY A 262 19.85 -6.99 -4.47
CA GLY A 262 19.87 -5.52 -4.52
C GLY A 262 18.68 -4.82 -3.91
N LEU A 263 18.55 -3.55 -4.31
CA LEU A 263 17.51 -2.61 -3.93
C LEU A 263 16.76 -2.15 -5.17
N ALA A 264 15.45 -2.41 -5.21
CA ALA A 264 14.57 -2.05 -6.31
C ALA A 264 13.62 -0.90 -5.95
N LEU A 265 13.24 -0.13 -6.97
CA LEU A 265 11.95 0.56 -7.01
C LEU A 265 10.97 -0.40 -7.68
N LEU A 266 10.16 -1.07 -6.86
CA LEU A 266 9.31 -2.19 -7.28
C LEU A 266 7.87 -1.74 -7.52
N ARG A 267 7.37 -2.05 -8.72
CA ARG A 267 5.96 -1.97 -9.15
C ARG A 267 5.76 -2.80 -10.44
N ASP A 268 4.68 -2.59 -11.18
CA ASP A 268 4.41 -3.18 -12.50
C ASP A 268 5.46 -2.78 -13.57
N SER A 269 6.00 -1.57 -13.46
CA SER A 269 7.24 -1.14 -14.11
C SER A 269 8.30 -0.97 -13.03
N SER A 270 9.46 -1.58 -13.16
CA SER A 270 10.48 -1.59 -12.11
C SER A 270 11.89 -1.32 -12.64
N ALA A 271 12.74 -0.84 -11.74
CA ALA A 271 14.18 -0.77 -11.92
C ALA A 271 14.89 -1.05 -10.59
N TRP A 272 16.13 -1.50 -10.66
CA TRP A 272 16.89 -1.81 -9.47
C TRP A 272 18.39 -1.56 -9.63
N ILE A 273 19.04 -1.34 -8.50
CA ILE A 273 20.50 -1.35 -8.37
C ILE A 273 20.91 -2.51 -7.46
N GLY A 274 21.96 -3.22 -7.82
CA GLY A 274 22.33 -4.42 -7.10
C GLY A 274 23.64 -5.01 -7.55
N VAL A 275 23.99 -6.14 -6.96
CA VAL A 275 25.15 -6.94 -7.30
C VAL A 275 24.74 -8.17 -8.10
N LYS A 276 25.50 -8.47 -9.14
CA LYS A 276 25.46 -9.74 -9.86
C LYS A 276 26.79 -10.46 -9.65
N ARG A 277 26.74 -11.76 -9.39
CA ARG A 277 27.92 -12.62 -9.34
C ARG A 277 27.90 -13.59 -10.51
N GLU A 278 28.82 -13.43 -11.45
CA GLU A 278 28.86 -14.19 -12.71
C GLU A 278 30.32 -14.49 -13.10
N GLY A 279 30.62 -15.74 -13.46
CA GLY A 279 31.99 -16.16 -13.79
C GLY A 279 32.99 -15.97 -12.65
N GLY A 280 32.54 -16.01 -11.39
CA GLY A 280 33.38 -15.76 -10.21
C GLY A 280 33.67 -14.26 -9.93
N ALA A 281 33.25 -13.35 -10.80
CA ALA A 281 33.37 -11.92 -10.62
C ALA A 281 32.07 -11.32 -10.05
N THR A 282 32.20 -10.27 -9.24
CA THR A 282 31.06 -9.49 -8.73
C THR A 282 31.08 -8.09 -9.33
N ARG A 283 29.93 -7.66 -9.86
CA ARG A 283 29.71 -6.33 -10.43
C ARG A 283 28.50 -5.69 -9.76
N VAL A 284 28.55 -4.36 -9.58
CA VAL A 284 27.35 -3.58 -9.31
C VAL A 284 26.72 -3.22 -10.65
N VAL A 285 25.40 -3.32 -10.74
CA VAL A 285 24.64 -3.05 -11.96
C VAL A 285 23.40 -2.22 -11.63
N MET A 286 22.97 -1.41 -12.59
CA MET A 286 21.64 -0.82 -12.63
C MET A 286 20.87 -1.47 -13.77
N VAL A 287 19.69 -2.02 -13.47
CA VAL A 287 18.82 -2.73 -14.40
C VAL A 287 17.49 -2.02 -14.46
N GLY A 288 17.02 -1.76 -15.69
CA GLY A 288 15.68 -1.25 -15.97
C GLY A 288 14.96 -2.14 -16.97
N GLY A 289 13.76 -1.72 -17.40
CA GLY A 289 12.97 -2.48 -18.37
C GLY A 289 12.32 -3.74 -17.79
N LEU A 290 12.09 -3.78 -16.47
CA LEU A 290 11.24 -4.79 -15.87
C LEU A 290 9.79 -4.33 -16.01
N THR A 291 8.95 -5.08 -16.71
CA THR A 291 7.58 -4.64 -17.03
C THR A 291 6.58 -5.79 -16.95
N MET A 292 5.34 -5.46 -16.57
CA MET A 292 4.17 -6.32 -16.66
C MET A 292 3.16 -5.78 -17.68
N ASP A 293 2.32 -6.65 -18.24
CA ASP A 293 1.12 -6.26 -18.98
C ASP A 293 -0.08 -5.99 -18.06
N SER A 294 -1.23 -5.64 -18.64
CA SER A 294 -2.48 -5.39 -17.90
C SER A 294 -3.13 -6.64 -17.29
N SER A 295 -2.64 -7.83 -17.64
CA SER A 295 -3.01 -9.11 -17.02
C SER A 295 -1.97 -9.55 -15.98
N TRP A 296 -1.01 -8.67 -15.65
CA TRP A 296 0.07 -8.89 -14.69
C TRP A 296 1.05 -9.99 -15.09
N ASN A 297 1.14 -10.33 -16.38
CA ASN A 297 2.21 -11.19 -16.89
C ASN A 297 3.48 -10.38 -17.09
N THR A 298 4.63 -10.96 -16.75
CA THR A 298 5.92 -10.33 -17.08
C THR A 298 6.09 -10.22 -18.60
N THR A 299 6.35 -9.02 -19.08
CA THR A 299 6.71 -8.71 -20.48
C THR A 299 8.17 -8.34 -20.64
N GLY A 300 8.84 -7.94 -19.56
CA GLY A 300 10.26 -7.63 -19.53
C GLY A 300 10.89 -8.10 -18.23
N THR A 301 11.95 -8.91 -18.33
CA THR A 301 12.75 -9.36 -17.17
C THR A 301 13.90 -8.41 -16.84
N GLY A 302 13.98 -7.28 -17.54
CA GLY A 302 15.00 -6.26 -17.40
C GLY A 302 16.31 -6.54 -18.14
N TYR A 303 17.05 -5.46 -18.40
CA TYR A 303 18.37 -5.47 -19.02
C TYR A 303 19.31 -4.47 -18.31
N GLU A 304 20.62 -4.74 -18.35
CA GLU A 304 21.62 -3.87 -17.74
C GLU A 304 21.70 -2.53 -18.48
N LEU A 305 21.49 -1.43 -17.76
CA LEU A 305 21.62 -0.07 -18.27
C LEU A 305 22.99 0.54 -17.93
N ALA A 306 23.61 0.09 -16.85
CA ALA A 306 24.96 0.47 -16.44
C ALA A 306 25.57 -0.59 -15.51
N SER A 307 26.89 -0.66 -15.47
CA SER A 307 27.62 -1.50 -14.52
C SER A 307 28.96 -0.90 -14.12
N ALA A 308 29.48 -1.35 -12.98
CA ALA A 308 30.83 -1.05 -12.52
C ALA A 308 31.38 -2.23 -11.71
N ALA A 309 32.71 -2.24 -11.48
CA ALA A 309 33.31 -3.19 -10.57
C ALA A 309 32.82 -2.95 -9.13
N ALA A 310 32.55 -4.04 -8.40
CA ALA A 310 32.20 -4.00 -6.98
C ALA A 310 33.24 -4.82 -6.19
N PRO A 311 34.44 -4.29 -5.96
CA PRO A 311 35.48 -5.00 -5.22
C PRO A 311 35.10 -5.19 -3.75
N GLY A 312 35.59 -6.27 -3.15
CA GLY A 312 35.32 -6.60 -1.74
C GLY A 312 34.05 -7.43 -1.56
N SER A 313 33.50 -7.38 -0.34
CA SER A 313 32.33 -8.16 0.07
C SER A 313 31.16 -7.30 0.57
N ARG A 314 31.33 -5.98 0.58
CA ARG A 314 30.35 -5.04 1.14
C ARG A 314 30.16 -3.87 0.19
N ILE A 315 28.90 -3.48 0.02
CA ILE A 315 28.51 -2.35 -0.81
C ILE A 315 27.33 -1.62 -0.16
N TRP A 316 27.24 -0.33 -0.39
CA TRP A 316 26.05 0.45 -0.08
C TRP A 316 25.29 0.72 -1.36
N LEU A 317 23.99 0.41 -1.37
CA LEU A 317 23.11 0.67 -2.49
C LEU A 317 22.09 1.73 -2.08
N ARG A 318 21.81 2.67 -2.95
CA ARG A 318 20.90 3.77 -2.68
C ARG A 318 19.92 3.95 -3.83
N ALA A 319 18.65 4.08 -3.48
CA ALA A 319 17.57 4.44 -4.38
C ALA A 319 16.84 5.67 -3.83
N SER A 320 16.70 6.71 -4.64
CA SER A 320 15.92 7.90 -4.32
C SER A 320 14.71 7.99 -5.24
N ALA A 321 13.55 8.27 -4.68
CA ALA A 321 12.28 8.31 -5.39
C ALA A 321 11.58 9.65 -5.16
N ASP A 322 11.15 10.29 -6.24
CA ASP A 322 10.17 11.36 -6.23
C ASP A 322 8.78 10.78 -6.48
N ILE A 323 7.87 10.91 -5.51
CA ILE A 323 6.52 10.37 -5.62
C ILE A 323 5.45 11.45 -5.56
N ARG A 324 5.80 12.69 -5.91
CA ARG A 324 4.83 13.78 -6.08
C ARG A 324 3.76 13.39 -7.11
N PRO A 325 2.47 13.55 -6.80
CA PRO A 325 1.42 13.12 -7.70
C PRO A 325 1.43 13.80 -9.07
N GLY A 326 0.73 13.19 -10.03
CA GLY A 326 0.51 13.72 -11.37
C GLY A 326 1.39 13.01 -12.40
N ALA A 327 2.30 13.75 -13.03
CA ALA A 327 3.17 13.21 -14.08
C ALA A 327 4.14 12.13 -13.57
N ALA A 328 4.67 11.32 -14.49
CA ALA A 328 5.73 10.37 -14.17
C ALA A 328 6.92 11.07 -13.50
N ARG A 329 7.51 10.42 -12.50
CA ARG A 329 8.55 11.00 -11.64
C ARG A 329 9.85 10.20 -11.68
N PRO A 330 11.01 10.84 -11.48
CA PRO A 330 12.29 10.16 -11.53
C PRO A 330 12.55 9.32 -10.27
N GLY A 331 13.00 8.09 -10.51
CA GLY A 331 13.73 7.25 -9.57
C GLY A 331 15.22 7.24 -9.95
N THR A 332 16.11 7.33 -8.97
CA THR A 332 17.55 7.44 -9.20
C THR A 332 18.31 6.47 -8.34
N PHE A 333 19.44 5.97 -8.86
CA PHE A 333 20.21 4.94 -8.20
C PHE A 333 21.69 5.34 -8.07
N SER A 334 22.26 5.07 -6.91
CA SER A 334 23.69 5.26 -6.66
C SER A 334 24.23 4.16 -5.75
N TYR A 335 25.54 3.96 -5.79
CA TYR A 335 26.22 3.00 -4.91
C TYR A 335 27.45 3.62 -4.27
N SER A 336 27.95 2.99 -3.23
CA SER A 336 29.19 3.38 -2.55
C SER A 336 29.95 2.12 -2.09
N THR A 337 31.28 2.16 -2.17
CA THR A 337 32.17 1.09 -1.68
C THR A 337 32.87 1.45 -0.37
N ASP A 338 32.79 2.71 0.06
CA ASP A 338 33.36 3.23 1.31
C ASP A 338 32.29 3.61 2.35
N GLY A 339 31.02 3.61 1.96
CA GLY A 339 29.88 4.05 2.78
C GLY A 339 29.71 5.56 2.89
N VAL A 340 30.56 6.35 2.23
CA VAL A 340 30.62 7.81 2.33
C VAL A 340 30.35 8.45 0.97
N THR A 341 31.11 8.08 -0.05
CA THR A 341 31.03 8.66 -1.40
C THR A 341 30.10 7.84 -2.26
N PHE A 342 28.99 8.43 -2.70
CA PHE A 342 28.01 7.77 -3.58
C PHE A 342 28.20 8.18 -5.03
N THR A 343 28.41 7.17 -5.88
CA THR A 343 28.49 7.32 -7.34
C THR A 343 27.15 6.97 -7.96
N ARG A 344 26.62 7.87 -8.78
CA ARG A 344 25.40 7.60 -9.55
C ARG A 344 25.65 6.51 -10.61
N LEU A 345 24.71 5.58 -10.75
CA LEU A 345 24.81 4.48 -11.71
C LEU A 345 23.54 4.39 -12.56
N GLY A 346 23.68 4.54 -13.88
CA GLY A 346 22.58 4.47 -14.83
C GLY A 346 21.72 5.73 -14.93
N PRO A 347 20.77 5.74 -15.90
CA PRO A 347 19.88 6.87 -16.15
C PRO A 347 18.81 7.04 -15.05
N ASP A 348 17.99 8.08 -15.15
CA ASP A 348 16.75 8.17 -14.37
C ASP A 348 15.79 7.05 -14.81
N PHE A 349 15.14 6.43 -13.83
CA PHE A 349 14.03 5.52 -14.04
C PHE A 349 12.71 6.31 -13.96
N SER A 350 11.86 6.20 -14.99
CA SER A 350 10.57 6.89 -15.03
C SER A 350 9.50 6.08 -14.29
N MET A 351 9.10 6.53 -13.10
CA MET A 351 8.02 5.93 -12.33
C MET A 351 6.67 6.40 -12.85
N GLY A 352 5.95 5.50 -13.52
CA GLY A 352 4.62 5.77 -14.11
C GLY A 352 3.51 5.99 -13.07
N ASN A 353 2.43 6.64 -13.49
CA ASN A 353 1.31 7.05 -12.63
C ASN A 353 0.01 6.24 -12.85
N ASP A 354 0.05 5.17 -13.65
CA ASP A 354 -1.12 4.32 -13.91
C ASP A 354 -1.62 3.69 -12.60
N TRP A 355 -2.92 3.80 -12.30
CA TRP A 355 -3.54 3.32 -11.07
C TRP A 355 -3.82 1.81 -11.08
N ARG A 356 -3.80 1.13 -12.24
CA ARG A 356 -4.30 -0.26 -12.38
C ARG A 356 -3.63 -1.28 -11.45
N PHE A 357 -2.37 -1.06 -11.08
CA PHE A 357 -1.65 -1.92 -10.14
C PHE A 357 -2.03 -1.67 -8.66
N PHE A 358 -2.84 -0.64 -8.38
CA PHE A 358 -3.31 -0.13 -7.09
C PHE A 358 -2.25 0.31 -6.08
N MET A 359 -1.19 -0.47 -5.91
CA MET A 359 -0.08 -0.14 -5.04
C MET A 359 0.75 1.01 -5.63
N GLY A 360 1.22 1.90 -4.76
CA GLY A 360 2.30 2.83 -5.11
C GLY A 360 3.64 2.11 -5.23
N TYR A 361 4.66 2.80 -5.74
CA TYR A 361 6.02 2.27 -5.76
C TYR A 361 6.52 1.96 -4.35
N ARG A 362 7.37 0.92 -4.24
CA ARG A 362 8.02 0.52 -3.00
C ARG A 362 9.53 0.40 -3.16
N PHE A 363 10.26 0.63 -2.08
CA PHE A 363 11.63 0.14 -1.98
C PHE A 363 11.59 -1.36 -1.71
N ALA A 364 12.40 -2.15 -2.40
CA ALA A 364 12.41 -3.60 -2.21
C ALA A 364 13.82 -4.19 -2.16
N LEU A 365 14.09 -4.98 -1.12
CA LEU A 365 15.29 -5.78 -0.94
C LEU A 365 15.03 -7.16 -1.53
N PHE A 366 15.95 -7.67 -2.35
CA PHE A 366 15.78 -8.99 -2.96
C PHE A 366 17.09 -9.77 -3.04
N ASN A 367 16.97 -11.09 -3.14
CA ASN A 367 18.04 -12.01 -3.53
C ASN A 367 17.46 -13.24 -4.24
N HIS A 368 17.89 -13.50 -5.47
CA HIS A 368 17.52 -14.70 -6.24
C HIS A 368 18.70 -15.25 -7.03
N ALA A 369 18.62 -16.51 -7.43
CA ALA A 369 19.62 -17.16 -8.27
C ALA A 369 19.12 -17.26 -9.72
N THR A 370 20.02 -17.27 -10.69
CA THR A 370 19.72 -17.60 -12.09
C THR A 370 20.19 -19.00 -12.50
N ARG A 371 21.00 -19.65 -11.64
CA ARG A 371 21.60 -20.96 -11.91
C ARG A 371 21.15 -22.02 -10.90
N ALA A 372 21.51 -21.84 -9.64
CA ALA A 372 21.19 -22.79 -8.57
C ALA A 372 21.08 -22.07 -7.23
N LEU A 373 20.27 -22.62 -6.33
CA LEU A 373 20.13 -22.10 -4.97
C LEU A 373 21.41 -22.31 -4.14
N GLY A 374 21.47 -21.58 -3.03
CA GLY A 374 22.41 -21.83 -1.94
C GLY A 374 23.36 -20.68 -1.63
N GLY A 375 23.36 -19.62 -2.43
CA GLY A 375 23.97 -18.36 -2.05
C GLY A 375 23.04 -17.46 -1.22
N SER A 376 23.64 -16.47 -0.57
CA SER A 376 22.93 -15.56 0.34
C SER A 376 23.59 -14.20 0.44
N VAL A 377 22.81 -13.22 0.90
CA VAL A 377 23.29 -11.88 1.26
C VAL A 377 22.82 -11.52 2.67
N ARG A 378 23.53 -10.60 3.32
CA ARG A 378 23.13 -10.01 4.60
C ARG A 378 22.99 -8.50 4.48
N VAL A 379 21.80 -7.98 4.73
CA VAL A 379 21.52 -6.55 4.85
C VAL A 379 21.71 -6.17 6.30
N THR A 380 22.80 -5.47 6.62
CA THR A 380 23.13 -5.08 8.01
C THR A 380 22.45 -3.78 8.42
N ARG A 381 22.01 -2.98 7.44
CA ARG A 381 21.36 -1.70 7.68
C ARG A 381 20.45 -1.33 6.51
N PHE A 382 19.24 -0.90 6.82
CA PHE A 382 18.37 -0.15 5.92
C PHE A 382 18.10 1.22 6.53
N GLU A 383 18.26 2.29 5.77
CA GLU A 383 17.91 3.64 6.20
C GLU A 383 16.96 4.26 5.19
N LEU A 384 15.84 4.78 5.68
CA LEU A 384 14.91 5.59 4.92
C LEU A 384 14.97 7.04 5.41
N SER A 385 15.45 7.94 4.57
CA SER A 385 15.49 9.37 4.83
C SER A 385 14.54 10.15 3.93
N THR A 386 14.01 11.26 4.44
CA THR A 386 13.35 12.31 3.67
C THR A 386 14.26 13.55 3.67
N PRO A 387 14.22 14.40 2.63
CA PRO A 387 14.99 15.64 2.60
C PRO A 387 14.71 16.58 3.78
#